data_AF-A0A418M7M0-F1
#
_entry.id   AF-A0A418M7M0-F1
#
_cell.length_a   1.000
_cell.length_b   1.000
_cell.length_c   1.000
_cell.angle_alpha   90.00
_cell.angle_beta   90.00
_cell.angle_gamma   90.00
#
_symmetry.space_group_name_H-M   'P 1'
#
loop_
_entity.id
_entity.type
_entity.pdbx_description
1 polymer ?
#
loop_
_entity_poly.entity_id
_entity_poly.type
_entity_poly.pdbx_seq_one_letter_code
_entity_poly.pdbx_strand_id
1 'polypeptide(L)' 'MSIRWLALLPALGVFVGVIFANRVTPYVLGMPFLWFYVLLCVLVTSAVMAIIYALDPENKRS' A
#
# COMPACT_ATOMS: atom_id res chain seq x y z
N MET A 1 -21.56 -0.59 -0.72
CA MET A 1 -21.04 -1.68 -1.57
C MET A 1 -19.83 -1.28 -2.44
N SER A 2 -19.07 -0.22 -2.11
CA SER A 2 -17.94 0.26 -2.92
C SER A 2 -16.56 0.18 -2.23
N ILE A 3 -16.51 0.13 -0.89
CA ILE A 3 -15.25 0.10 -0.09
C ILE A 3 -14.36 -1.12 -0.40
N ARG A 4 -14.95 -2.26 -0.80
CA ARG A 4 -14.21 -3.50 -1.07
C ARG A 4 -13.16 -3.37 -2.19
N TRP A 5 -13.38 -2.47 -3.14
CA TRP A 5 -12.43 -2.21 -4.23
C TRP A 5 -11.18 -1.47 -3.76
N LEU A 6 -11.27 -0.64 -2.70
CA LEU A 6 -10.10 0.01 -2.10
C LEU A 6 -9.14 -1.02 -1.48
N ALA A 7 -9.65 -2.15 -0.98
CA ALA A 7 -8.81 -3.21 -0.41
C ALA A 7 -7.98 -3.97 -1.46
N LEU A 8 -8.34 -3.89 -2.75
CA LEU A 8 -7.58 -4.48 -3.85
C LEU A 8 -6.40 -3.62 -4.31
N LEU A 9 -6.41 -2.32 -4.03
CA LEU A 9 -5.31 -1.40 -4.34
C LEU A 9 -3.97 -1.81 -3.72
N PRO A 10 -3.86 -2.11 -2.40
CA PRO A 10 -2.59 -2.52 -1.82
C PRO A 10 -2.13 -3.87 -2.37
N ALA A 11 -3.06 -4.79 -2.67
CA ALA A 11 -2.72 -6.08 -3.27
C ALA A 11 -2.09 -5.91 -4.66
N LEU A 12 -2.74 -5.18 -5.57
CA LEU A 12 -2.17 -4.86 -6.88
C LEU A 12 -0.88 -4.06 -6.76
N GLY A 13 -0.85 -3.14 -5.79
CA GLY A 13 0.29 -2.32 -5.42
C GLY A 13 1.54 -3.16 -5.24
N VAL A 14 1.49 -4.25 -4.45
CA VAL A 14 2.59 -5.19 -4.13
C VAL A 14 3.05 -6.01 -5.34
N PHE A 15 2.14 -6.46 -6.20
CA PHE A 15 2.52 -7.27 -7.37
C PHE A 15 3.27 -6.47 -8.43
N VAL A 16 2.89 -5.20 -8.64
CA VAL A 16 3.50 -4.34 -9.67
C VAL A 16 4.99 -4.10 -9.39
N GLY A 17 5.35 -3.81 -8.15
CA GLY A 17 6.75 -3.54 -7.82
C GLY A 17 7.56 -4.79 -7.54
N VAL A 18 7.00 -5.96 -7.25
CA VAL A 18 7.80 -7.20 -7.33
C VAL A 18 8.29 -7.46 -8.77
N ILE A 19 7.44 -7.21 -9.78
CA ILE A 19 7.81 -7.36 -11.19
C ILE A 19 8.83 -6.31 -11.63
N PHE A 20 8.69 -5.06 -11.18
CA PHE A 20 9.57 -3.95 -11.56
C PHE A 20 10.87 -3.86 -10.73
N ALA A 21 10.82 -4.24 -9.44
CA ALA A 21 11.92 -4.16 -8.47
C ALA A 21 12.74 -5.44 -8.37
N ASN A 22 12.49 -6.45 -9.21
CA ASN A 22 13.36 -7.64 -9.32
C ASN A 22 14.70 -7.31 -10.03
N ARG A 23 15.30 -6.17 -9.68
CA ARG A 23 16.64 -5.73 -10.06
C ARG A 23 17.27 -5.05 -8.84
N VAL A 24 18.48 -5.47 -8.49
CA VAL A 24 19.25 -4.99 -7.33
C VAL A 24 19.63 -3.50 -7.42
N THR A 25 19.58 -2.92 -8.62
CA THR A 25 19.77 -1.51 -8.90
C THR A 25 18.46 -0.95 -9.45
N PRO A 26 17.87 0.09 -8.84
CA PRO A 26 18.51 1.21 -8.14
C PRO A 26 18.54 1.13 -6.60
N TYR A 27 19.41 1.94 -5.99
CA TYR A 27 19.40 2.22 -4.55
C TYR A 27 18.63 3.52 -4.30
N VAL A 28 17.74 3.51 -3.31
CA VAL A 28 16.96 4.68 -2.88
C VAL A 28 17.26 4.91 -1.41
N LEU A 29 17.64 6.14 -1.02
CA LEU A 29 18.07 6.47 0.35
C LEU A 29 19.21 5.56 0.90
N GLY A 30 20.08 5.02 0.04
CA GLY A 30 21.17 4.14 0.45
C GLY A 30 20.77 2.69 0.73
N MET A 31 19.52 2.31 0.47
CA MET A 31 18.99 0.94 0.60
C MET A 31 18.49 0.41 -0.76
N PRO A 32 18.52 -0.91 -1.00
CA PRO A 32 18.01 -1.48 -2.25
C PRO A 32 16.54 -1.10 -2.46
N PHE A 33 16.15 -0.77 -3.70
CA PHE A 33 14.79 -0.30 -4.03
C PHE A 33 13.67 -1.20 -3.49
N LEU A 34 13.91 -2.50 -3.45
CA LEU A 34 12.94 -3.48 -2.93
C LEU A 34 12.56 -3.21 -1.46
N TRP A 35 13.50 -2.79 -0.61
CA TRP A 35 13.21 -2.44 0.79
C TRP A 35 12.36 -1.17 0.90
N PHE A 36 12.73 -0.13 0.16
CA PHE A 36 11.94 1.10 0.09
C PHE A 36 10.52 0.83 -0.40
N TYR A 37 10.39 -0.03 -1.41
CA TYR A 37 9.12 -0.39 -2.01
C TYR A 37 8.22 -1.21 -1.07
N VAL A 38 8.79 -2.15 -0.29
CA VAL A 38 8.03 -2.86 0.77
C VAL A 38 7.50 -1.87 1.80
N LEU A 39 8.32 -0.93 2.25
CA LEU A 39 7.87 0.13 3.17
C LEU A 39 6.76 0.99 2.55
N LEU A 40 6.88 1.33 1.27
CA LEU A 40 5.85 2.07 0.53
C LEU A 40 4.54 1.27 0.46
N CYS A 41 4.59 -0.04 0.22
CA CYS A 41 3.40 -0.90 0.24
C CYS A 41 2.73 -0.94 1.63
N VAL A 42 3.51 -0.97 2.71
CA VAL A 42 2.99 -0.90 4.09
C VAL A 42 2.30 0.45 4.33
N LEU A 43 2.92 1.56 3.93
CA LEU A 43 2.35 2.90 4.04
C LEU A 43 1.05 3.03 3.23
N VAL A 44 1.02 2.51 2.00
CA VAL A 44 -0.19 2.50 1.16
C VAL A 44 -1.29 1.68 1.82
N THR A 45 -0.98 0.52 2.38
CA THR A 45 -1.97 -0.31 3.10
C THR A 45 -2.53 0.42 4.31
N SER A 46 -1.66 1.08 5.09
CA SER A 46 -2.07 1.90 6.24
C SER A 46 -2.92 3.10 5.80
N ALA A 47 -2.56 3.76 4.71
CA ALA A 47 -3.29 4.89 4.17
C ALA A 47 -4.68 4.45 3.65
N VAL A 48 -4.76 3.31 2.96
CA VAL A 48 -6.03 2.74 2.52
C VAL A 48 -6.93 2.42 3.71
N MET A 49 -6.40 1.80 4.77
CA MET A 49 -7.17 1.59 6.01
C MET A 49 -7.62 2.92 6.63
N ALA A 50 -6.73 3.92 6.73
CA ALA A 50 -7.08 5.23 7.26
C ALA A 50 -8.17 5.93 6.42
N ILE A 51 -8.11 5.82 5.09
CA ILE A 51 -9.12 6.34 4.16
C ILE A 51 -10.44 5.58 4.33
N ILE A 52 -10.40 4.25 4.48
CA ILE A 52 -11.58 3.44 4.77
C ILE A 52 -12.18 3.88 6.10
N TYR A 53 -11.41 4.01 7.18
CA TYR A 53 -11.91 4.50 8.48
C TYR A 53 -12.47 5.92 8.41
N ALA A 54 -11.88 6.81 7.61
CA ALA A 54 -12.37 8.17 7.43
C ALA A 54 -13.67 8.23 6.59
N LEU A 55 -13.79 7.35 5.59
CA LEU A 55 -14.95 7.22 4.71
C LEU A 55 -16.03 6.27 5.24
N ASP A 56 -15.73 5.49 6.28
CA ASP A 56 -16.65 4.59 6.98
C ASP A 56 -17.13 5.29 8.27
N PRO A 57 -18.14 6.17 8.16
CA PRO A 57 -18.73 6.86 9.30
C PRO A 57 -19.51 5.93 10.24
N GLU A 58 -19.57 4.61 9.99
CA GLU A 58 -20.34 3.67 10.83
C GLU A 58 -19.71 3.46 12.22
N ASN A 59 -18.45 3.86 12.45
CA ASN A 59 -17.88 3.91 13.81
C ASN A 59 -18.43 5.08 14.67
N LYS A 60 -19.43 5.83 14.19
CA LYS A 60 -20.15 6.85 14.97
C LYS A 60 -21.33 6.31 15.79
N ARG A 61 -21.51 4.99 15.88
CA ARG A 61 -22.48 4.35 16.79
C ARG A 61 -21.81 3.33 17.71
N SER A 62 -21.19 3.84 18.77
CA SER A 62 -21.27 3.21 20.09
C SER A 62 -21.15 4.27 21.17
#